data_AF-A0A946P7H9-F1
#
_entry.id   AF-A0A946P7H9-F1
#
_cell.length_a   1.000
_cell.length_b   1.000
_cell.length_c   1.000
_cell.angle_alpha   90.00
_cell.angle_beta   90.00
_cell.angle_gamma   90.00
#
_symmetry.space_group_name_H-M   'P 1'
#
loop_
_entity.id
_entity.type
_entity.pdbx_description
1 polymer ?
#
loop_
_entity_poly.entity_id
_entity_poly.type
_entity_poly.pdbx_seq_one_letter_code
_entity_poly.pdbx_strand_id
1 'polypeptide(L)'
;QREFLASTDERFRPVDVDVGPDGALYVVDMYRGIIQDQIFLSDELRAQALSRGLDEPIGMGRIWRITAVEGASTAARPQFPSSGVKLLKRLEAENGWVRDTAQRLLLRKKGRGIDRGLSRLVTQDDEHAAVHAIWTLEGRGTLNRPTLLKALANDNTSIQLAAIKAGHKLLSAEELLEMATQSSDSSIVHHATMYLAASNHRDDVIEYLASSLVKNDTDGMRRIAIQAASRSNELTLIDAIIEKGWGKAEEQSAGFVRDLTSQSFRATPKDGDVLLDHVLQQDQRWMQEAMLTGLFEVTRDESFSRVVLAEPHIMFTNPPEGLWPAISKVRRAFTWEGDDLTAGAKPLSPEQQRRKNKGEDYYRSRCGICHGSDGKGISSTAPTLAESEWVTGPSEWLARIVLHGLQGPISVRGEAWNSVMPGHIGIEEFDDETASGLLTFLHRAWGHSGRAIEPAFIHQIRKETTDRVSLWTAAELAELEINTHYRRYTGTYGGGPFTLKFSYDGRNLMVQSVFFNGLMREDKEDHFFFEPRDFKVEFVRGDDGKVNAVRVAVQGGIELPRISD
;
A
#
# COMPACT_ATOMS: atom_id res chain seq x y z
N GLN A 1 -13.74 31.96 28.56
CA GLN A 1 -12.67 31.09 29.11
C GLN A 1 -11.36 31.87 29.07
N ARG A 2 -10.48 31.70 30.07
CA ARG A 2 -9.10 32.24 30.06
C ARG A 2 -8.16 31.05 30.16
N GLU A 3 -7.01 31.14 29.50
CA GLU A 3 -5.92 30.16 29.64
C GLU A 3 -5.50 30.06 31.11
N PHE A 4 -5.28 28.84 31.60
CA PHE A 4 -4.87 28.59 32.99
C PHE A 4 -3.44 29.07 33.28
N LEU A 5 -2.56 29.00 32.28
CA LEU A 5 -1.14 29.32 32.39
C LEU A 5 -0.69 30.11 31.17
N ALA A 6 -0.19 31.32 31.40
CA ALA A 6 0.41 32.16 30.38
C ALA A 6 1.59 32.94 30.98
N SER A 7 2.63 33.18 30.19
CA SER A 7 3.80 33.94 30.61
C SER A 7 4.25 34.89 29.51
N THR A 8 4.66 36.10 29.91
CA THR A 8 5.36 37.05 29.03
C THR A 8 6.87 36.86 29.05
N ASP A 9 7.38 36.00 29.94
CA ASP A 9 8.79 35.63 30.01
C ASP A 9 9.10 34.61 28.92
N GLU A 10 9.89 35.01 27.92
CA GLU A 10 10.24 34.22 26.74
C GLU A 10 11.07 32.97 27.03
N ARG A 11 11.62 32.88 28.25
CA ARG A 11 12.36 31.71 28.73
C ARG A 11 11.43 30.70 29.37
N PHE A 12 10.18 31.05 29.67
CA PHE A 12 9.19 30.14 30.22
C PHE A 12 8.86 29.04 29.21
N ARG A 13 9.28 27.82 29.52
CA ARG A 13 9.15 26.62 28.68
C ARG A 13 8.72 25.46 29.58
N PRO A 14 7.43 25.38 29.93
CA PRO A 14 6.90 24.24 30.67
C PRO A 14 7.08 22.98 29.82
N VAL A 15 7.69 21.96 30.42
CA VAL A 15 7.95 20.66 29.78
C VAL A 15 7.11 19.55 30.40
N ASP A 16 6.63 19.74 31.63
CA ASP A 16 5.77 18.77 32.31
C ASP A 16 4.91 19.44 33.39
N VAL A 17 3.80 18.80 33.72
CA VAL A 17 2.87 19.22 34.76
C VAL A 17 2.33 18.00 35.50
N ASP A 18 2.39 18.00 36.83
CA ASP A 18 1.91 16.89 37.65
C ASP A 18 1.25 17.35 38.96
N VAL A 19 0.35 16.54 39.52
CA VAL A 19 -0.25 16.77 40.84
C VAL A 19 0.65 16.17 41.91
N GLY A 20 1.15 17.01 42.82
CA GLY A 20 2.07 16.58 43.86
C GLY A 20 1.39 15.92 45.06
N PRO A 21 2.21 15.40 46.02
CA PRO A 21 1.75 14.72 47.22
C PRO A 21 0.82 15.57 48.11
N ASP A 22 0.94 16.88 48.05
CA ASP A 22 0.15 17.86 48.80
C ASP A 22 -1.07 18.38 48.02
N GLY A 23 -1.30 17.87 46.80
CA GLY A 23 -2.41 18.27 45.93
C GLY A 23 -2.17 19.56 45.16
N ALA A 24 -0.98 20.17 45.29
CA ALA A 24 -0.60 21.30 44.44
C ALA A 24 -0.26 20.84 43.02
N LEU A 25 -0.47 21.72 42.05
CA LEU A 25 -0.04 21.50 40.67
C LEU A 25 1.42 21.93 40.54
N TYR A 26 2.29 21.01 40.16
CA TYR A 26 3.71 21.29 39.94
C TYR A 26 3.96 21.45 38.45
N VAL A 27 4.53 22.58 38.04
CA VAL A 27 4.95 22.82 36.65
C VAL A 27 6.46 22.76 36.59
N VAL A 28 6.98 21.81 35.82
CA VAL A 28 8.41 21.71 35.51
C VAL A 28 8.68 22.59 34.29
N ASP A 29 9.49 23.62 34.49
CA ASP A 29 9.84 24.59 33.47
C ASP A 29 11.35 24.52 33.21
N MET A 30 11.70 24.20 31.97
CA MET A 30 13.11 24.12 31.54
C MET A 30 13.82 25.48 31.62
N TYR A 31 13.07 26.57 31.69
CA TYR A 31 13.54 27.95 31.81
C TYR A 31 14.70 28.32 30.89
N ARG A 32 14.45 28.30 29.58
CA ARG A 32 15.48 28.43 28.55
C ARG A 32 15.00 29.27 27.37
N GLY A 33 15.79 30.23 26.90
CA GLY A 33 15.40 31.05 25.76
C GLY A 33 15.63 30.35 24.41
N ILE A 34 16.82 29.79 24.18
CA ILE A 34 17.19 29.10 22.92
C ILE A 34 17.12 27.57 23.08
N ILE A 35 16.30 26.88 22.28
CA ILE A 35 16.10 25.41 22.33
C ILE A 35 16.94 24.66 21.27
N GLN A 36 17.28 25.34 20.17
CA GLN A 36 18.03 24.77 19.06
C GLN A 36 19.54 24.89 19.33
N ASP A 37 20.35 24.08 18.64
CA ASP A 37 21.79 24.37 18.59
C ASP A 37 21.99 25.73 17.91
N GLN A 38 22.86 26.56 18.48
CA GLN A 38 23.11 27.91 18.00
C GLN A 38 23.57 27.92 16.54
N ILE A 39 24.17 26.83 16.04
CA ILE A 39 24.66 26.67 14.66
C ILE A 39 23.52 26.69 13.63
N PHE A 40 22.28 26.36 14.01
CA PHE A 40 21.13 26.35 13.10
C PHE A 40 20.38 27.69 13.04
N LEU A 41 20.81 28.72 13.78
CA LEU A 41 20.23 30.06 13.71
C LEU A 41 20.95 30.91 12.66
N SER A 42 20.19 31.65 11.84
CA SER A 42 20.78 32.71 10.99
C SER A 42 21.43 33.79 11.86
N ASP A 43 22.36 34.55 11.28
CA ASP A 43 23.07 35.60 12.01
C ASP A 43 22.11 36.66 12.56
N GLU A 44 21.04 36.99 11.83
CA GLU A 44 20.02 37.93 12.28
C GLU A 44 19.25 37.40 13.48
N LEU A 45 18.82 36.14 13.45
CA LEU A 45 18.09 35.51 14.55
C LEU A 45 18.96 35.34 15.79
N ARG A 46 20.25 35.00 15.60
CA ARG A 46 21.22 34.92 16.70
C ARG A 46 21.41 36.30 17.34
N ALA A 47 21.60 37.36 16.55
CA ALA A 47 21.75 38.71 17.08
C ALA A 47 20.50 39.18 17.86
N GLN A 48 19.30 38.82 17.39
CA GLN A 48 18.05 39.10 18.11
C GLN A 48 17.92 38.32 19.41
N ALA A 49 18.31 37.04 19.43
CA ALA A 49 18.27 36.22 20.64
C ALA A 49 19.23 36.77 21.71
N LEU A 50 20.46 37.13 21.30
CA LEU A 50 21.48 37.69 22.19
C LEU A 50 21.10 39.08 22.71
N SER A 51 20.52 39.96 21.88
CA SER A 51 20.10 41.30 22.32
C SER A 51 19.00 41.26 23.39
N ARG A 52 18.26 40.15 23.47
CA ARG A 52 17.22 39.87 24.46
C ARG A 52 17.72 38.98 25.61
N GLY A 53 19.00 38.58 25.58
CA GLY A 53 19.65 37.71 26.56
C GLY A 53 19.04 36.31 26.66
N LEU A 54 18.51 35.76 25.56
CA LEU A 54 17.82 34.47 25.53
C LEU A 54 18.78 33.26 25.55
N ASP A 55 20.07 33.52 25.38
CA ASP A 55 21.16 32.57 25.55
C ASP A 55 21.41 32.18 27.01
N GLU A 56 20.91 32.97 27.96
CA GLU A 56 21.02 32.72 29.40
C GLU A 56 19.65 32.70 30.12
N PRO A 57 19.53 32.00 31.27
CA PRO A 57 20.53 31.13 31.89
C PRO A 57 20.62 29.75 31.22
N ILE A 58 21.77 29.10 31.35
CA ILE A 58 22.01 27.72 30.89
C ILE A 58 22.09 26.78 32.11
N GLY A 59 21.51 25.59 32.00
CA GLY A 59 21.58 24.56 33.05
C GLY A 59 20.70 24.82 34.27
N MET A 60 19.85 25.85 34.21
CA MET A 60 18.84 26.14 35.23
C MET A 60 17.49 25.58 34.80
N GLY A 61 16.60 25.38 35.78
CA GLY A 61 15.20 25.04 35.58
C GLY A 61 14.38 25.55 36.77
N ARG A 62 13.07 25.68 36.58
CA ARG A 62 12.13 26.12 37.61
C ARG A 62 11.12 25.01 37.88
N ILE A 63 10.74 24.85 39.15
CA ILE A 63 9.57 24.06 39.54
C ILE A 63 8.60 25.01 40.23
N TRP A 64 7.48 25.26 39.57
CA TRP A 64 6.41 26.08 40.13
C TRP A 64 5.48 25.18 40.92
N ARG A 65 5.25 25.49 42.19
CA ARG A 65 4.20 24.86 43.01
C ARG A 65 2.99 25.79 43.04
N ILE A 66 1.95 25.44 42.31
CA ILE A 66 0.72 26.23 42.19
C ILE A 66 -0.33 25.64 43.13
N THR A 67 -0.87 26.48 44.01
CA THR A 67 -1.90 26.09 44.97
C THR A 67 -2.96 27.19 45.09
N ALA A 68 -4.17 26.83 45.49
CA ALA A 68 -5.26 27.79 45.67
C ALA A 68 -4.93 28.75 46.84
N VAL A 69 -5.31 30.03 46.73
CA VAL A 69 -5.09 30.99 47.83
C VAL A 69 -6.02 30.67 49.01
N GLU A 70 -7.25 30.25 48.71
CA GLU A 70 -8.23 29.77 49.68
C GLU A 70 -8.45 28.27 49.50
N GLY A 71 -8.53 27.51 50.59
CA GLY A 71 -8.68 26.05 50.55
C GLY A 71 -7.41 25.28 50.16
N ALA A 72 -6.26 25.95 50.03
CA ALA A 72 -4.97 25.26 49.89
C ALA A 72 -4.77 24.28 51.05
N SER A 73 -4.56 23.02 50.70
CA SER A 73 -4.09 22.03 51.65
C SER A 73 -2.73 22.45 52.18
N THR A 74 -2.67 22.79 53.47
CA THR A 74 -1.43 22.94 54.23
C THR A 74 -0.87 21.59 54.69
N ALA A 75 -1.46 20.48 54.21
CA ALA A 75 -1.14 19.15 54.70
C ALA A 75 0.33 18.82 54.47
N ALA A 76 0.98 18.39 55.56
CA ALA A 76 2.28 17.72 55.50
C ALA A 76 2.23 16.57 54.49
N ARG A 77 3.39 16.22 53.91
CA ARG A 77 3.53 15.07 53.00
C ARG A 77 2.70 13.87 53.49
N PRO A 78 1.81 13.29 52.65
CA PRO A 78 0.94 12.20 53.06
C PRO A 78 1.73 11.07 53.70
N GLN A 79 1.29 10.66 54.89
CA GLN A 79 1.90 9.56 55.62
C GLN A 79 1.30 8.23 55.16
N PHE A 80 2.16 7.28 54.81
CA PHE A 80 1.76 5.95 54.37
C PHE A 80 1.97 4.91 55.48
N PRO A 81 0.94 4.14 55.86
CA PRO A 81 1.08 3.11 56.87
C PRO A 81 2.01 1.98 56.39
N SER A 82 2.81 1.44 57.31
CA SER A 82 3.63 0.25 57.03
C SER A 82 2.79 -1.02 56.82
N SER A 83 1.61 -1.09 57.44
CA SER A 83 0.65 -2.20 57.28
C SER A 83 -0.05 -2.14 55.93
N GLY A 84 0.01 -3.24 55.16
CA GLY A 84 -0.66 -3.35 53.87
C GLY A 84 -2.18 -3.26 53.94
N VAL A 85 -2.81 -3.80 54.99
CA VAL A 85 -4.28 -3.71 55.15
C VAL A 85 -4.71 -2.26 55.42
N LYS A 86 -3.93 -1.51 56.20
CA LYS A 86 -4.22 -0.08 56.44
C LYS A 86 -3.96 0.78 55.19
N LEU A 87 -3.07 0.32 54.31
CA LEU A 87 -2.74 1.02 53.07
C LEU A 87 -3.88 0.98 52.03
N LEU A 88 -4.78 -0.01 52.11
CA LEU A 88 -5.94 -0.12 51.23
C LEU A 88 -6.80 1.15 51.24
N LYS A 89 -7.02 1.77 52.41
CA LYS A 89 -7.82 2.99 52.54
C LYS A 89 -7.20 4.18 51.78
N ARG A 90 -5.92 4.12 51.41
CA ARG A 90 -5.27 5.17 50.59
C ARG A 90 -5.61 5.08 49.11
N LEU A 91 -6.20 3.97 48.65
CA LEU A 91 -6.72 3.85 47.29
C LEU A 91 -8.01 4.67 47.08
N GLU A 92 -8.69 5.05 48.16
CA GLU A 92 -9.89 5.91 48.18
C GLU A 92 -9.53 7.39 48.40
N ALA A 93 -8.25 7.77 48.27
CA ALA A 93 -7.84 9.16 48.47
C ALA A 93 -8.25 10.02 47.28
N GLU A 94 -8.69 11.27 47.50
CA GLU A 94 -9.01 12.21 46.40
C GLU A 94 -7.79 12.53 45.53
N ASN A 95 -6.60 12.64 46.14
CA ASN A 95 -5.35 12.91 45.43
C ASN A 95 -4.83 11.67 44.69
N GLY A 96 -4.73 11.75 43.35
CA GLY A 96 -4.21 10.69 42.49
C GLY A 96 -2.82 10.20 42.87
N TRP A 97 -1.89 11.12 43.20
CA TRP A 97 -0.54 10.79 43.64
C TRP A 97 -0.53 9.87 44.86
N VAL A 98 -1.48 10.07 45.78
CA VAL A 98 -1.63 9.24 46.98
C VAL A 98 -2.12 7.84 46.62
N ARG A 99 -3.08 7.73 45.69
CA ARG A 99 -3.59 6.44 45.21
C ARG A 99 -2.51 5.65 44.47
N ASP A 100 -1.81 6.30 43.53
CA ASP A 100 -0.70 5.69 42.77
C ASP A 100 0.43 5.20 43.68
N THR A 101 0.80 6.03 44.66
CA THR A 101 1.80 5.66 45.66
C THR A 101 1.32 4.48 46.51
N ALA A 102 0.05 4.46 46.91
CA ALA A 102 -0.52 3.35 47.68
C ALA A 102 -0.54 2.06 46.85
N GLN A 103 -0.98 2.08 45.59
CA GLN A 103 -0.93 0.94 44.68
C GLN A 103 0.50 0.41 44.53
N ARG A 104 1.48 1.27 44.22
CA ARG A 104 2.90 0.89 44.09
C ARG A 104 3.43 0.20 45.35
N LEU A 105 3.06 0.72 46.53
CA LEU A 105 3.46 0.15 47.81
C LEU A 105 2.74 -1.18 48.11
N LEU A 106 1.48 -1.34 47.69
CA LEU A 106 0.71 -2.58 47.82
C LEU A 106 1.27 -3.70 46.94
N LEU A 107 1.68 -3.41 45.70
CA LEU A 107 2.28 -4.39 44.78
C LEU A 107 3.49 -5.12 45.40
N ARG A 108 4.26 -4.43 46.26
CA ARG A 108 5.46 -5.00 46.91
C ARG A 108 5.17 -5.77 48.20
N LYS A 109 3.96 -5.71 48.75
CA LYS A 109 3.62 -6.34 50.03
C LYS A 109 3.04 -7.74 49.83
N LYS A 110 3.36 -8.70 50.69
CA LYS A 110 2.71 -10.02 50.67
C LYS A 110 1.56 -10.09 51.68
N GLY A 111 0.56 -10.94 51.43
CA GLY A 111 -0.43 -11.32 52.43
C GLY A 111 -1.87 -11.39 51.92
N ARG A 112 -2.53 -12.53 52.17
CA ARG A 112 -3.93 -12.80 51.77
C ARG A 112 -4.95 -11.80 52.34
N GLY A 113 -4.62 -11.10 53.42
CA GLY A 113 -5.46 -10.04 53.97
C GLY A 113 -5.55 -8.82 53.05
N ILE A 114 -4.48 -8.55 52.28
CA ILE A 114 -4.45 -7.48 51.27
C ILE A 114 -5.33 -7.89 50.10
N ASP A 115 -5.16 -9.10 49.58
CA ASP A 115 -5.92 -9.59 48.40
C ASP A 115 -7.43 -9.61 48.68
N ARG A 116 -7.84 -10.13 49.86
CA ARG A 116 -9.25 -10.06 50.30
C ARG A 116 -9.76 -8.62 50.46
N GLY A 117 -8.89 -7.71 50.87
CA GLY A 117 -9.22 -6.30 51.00
C GLY A 117 -9.44 -5.65 49.64
N LEU A 118 -8.53 -5.87 48.68
CA LEU A 118 -8.64 -5.41 47.31
C LEU A 118 -9.90 -5.95 46.63
N SER A 119 -10.18 -7.26 46.73
CA SER A 119 -11.40 -7.85 46.17
C SER A 119 -12.69 -7.23 46.72
N ARG A 120 -12.67 -6.67 47.95
CA ARG A 120 -13.82 -5.93 48.50
C ARG A 120 -13.91 -4.51 47.93
N LEU A 121 -12.78 -3.85 47.68
CA LEU A 121 -12.78 -2.51 47.07
C LEU A 121 -13.33 -2.54 45.64
N VAL A 122 -13.11 -3.64 44.90
CA VAL A 122 -13.68 -3.83 43.55
C VAL A 122 -15.21 -3.72 43.53
N THR A 123 -15.88 -4.07 44.63
CA THR A 123 -17.35 -4.09 44.72
C THR A 123 -17.92 -2.86 45.44
N GLN A 124 -17.11 -1.84 45.68
CA GLN A 124 -17.56 -0.60 46.32
C GLN A 124 -17.86 0.48 45.28
N ASP A 125 -18.54 1.54 45.72
CA ASP A 125 -19.01 2.63 44.87
C ASP A 125 -17.88 3.59 44.42
N ASP A 126 -16.72 3.56 45.07
CA ASP A 126 -15.57 4.41 44.71
C ASP A 126 -14.87 3.87 43.46
N GLU A 127 -15.15 4.52 42.32
CA GLU A 127 -14.59 4.19 41.01
C GLU A 127 -13.06 4.10 41.03
N HIS A 128 -12.39 5.11 41.60
CA HIS A 128 -10.93 5.14 41.61
C HIS A 128 -10.37 3.99 42.43
N ALA A 129 -10.89 3.77 43.64
CA ALA A 129 -10.44 2.70 44.51
C ALA A 129 -10.66 1.32 43.88
N ALA A 130 -11.80 1.11 43.21
CA ALA A 130 -12.11 -0.12 42.50
C ALA A 130 -11.14 -0.37 41.33
N VAL A 131 -10.89 0.63 40.48
CA VAL A 131 -9.94 0.54 39.36
C VAL A 131 -8.52 0.24 39.86
N HIS A 132 -8.04 0.98 40.88
CA HIS A 132 -6.76 0.70 41.50
C HIS A 132 -6.71 -0.71 42.10
N ALA A 133 -7.80 -1.18 42.71
CA ALA A 133 -7.85 -2.52 43.29
C ALA A 133 -7.77 -3.62 42.23
N ILE A 134 -8.44 -3.48 41.09
CA ILE A 134 -8.38 -4.41 39.96
C ILE A 134 -6.94 -4.53 39.45
N TRP A 135 -6.29 -3.40 39.11
CA TRP A 135 -4.91 -3.40 38.62
C TRP A 135 -3.90 -3.85 39.67
N THR A 136 -4.16 -3.56 40.95
CA THR A 136 -3.31 -4.06 42.04
C THR A 136 -3.44 -5.57 42.16
N LEU A 137 -4.63 -6.15 42.05
CA LEU A 137 -4.85 -7.60 42.08
C LEU A 137 -4.17 -8.30 40.89
N GLU A 138 -4.27 -7.71 39.69
CA GLU A 138 -3.62 -8.20 38.47
C GLU A 138 -2.10 -8.17 38.60
N GLY A 139 -1.50 -7.03 38.96
CA GLY A 139 -0.05 -6.91 39.10
C GLY A 139 0.53 -7.76 40.23
N ARG A 140 -0.30 -8.28 41.13
CA ARG A 140 0.05 -9.26 42.16
C ARG A 140 -0.13 -10.71 41.72
N GLY A 141 -0.75 -10.96 40.57
CA GLY A 141 -1.13 -12.30 40.10
C GLY A 141 -2.25 -12.94 40.92
N THR A 142 -3.09 -12.14 41.57
CA THR A 142 -4.14 -12.60 42.51
C THR A 142 -5.56 -12.25 42.07
N LEU A 143 -5.72 -11.53 40.95
CA LEU A 143 -7.01 -11.33 40.32
C LEU A 143 -7.61 -12.68 39.93
N ASN A 144 -8.86 -12.91 40.32
CA ASN A 144 -9.56 -14.17 40.11
C ASN A 144 -10.93 -13.93 39.48
N ARG A 145 -11.44 -14.97 38.81
CA ARG A 145 -12.71 -14.92 38.07
C ARG A 145 -13.90 -14.43 38.92
N PRO A 146 -14.13 -14.89 40.18
CA PRO A 146 -15.23 -14.36 40.98
C PRO A 146 -15.14 -12.85 41.28
N THR A 147 -13.94 -12.32 41.48
CA THR A 147 -13.75 -10.87 41.69
C THR A 147 -13.97 -10.12 40.38
N LEU A 148 -13.45 -10.66 39.28
CA LEU A 148 -13.58 -10.08 37.95
C LEU A 148 -15.04 -9.95 37.51
N LEU A 149 -15.84 -11.02 37.64
CA LEU A 149 -17.25 -11.01 37.26
C LEU A 149 -18.07 -9.98 38.05
N LYS A 150 -17.72 -9.76 39.32
CA LYS A 150 -18.36 -8.69 40.12
C LYS A 150 -17.98 -7.29 39.65
N ALA A 151 -16.75 -7.10 39.17
CA ALA A 151 -16.33 -5.83 38.57
C ALA A 151 -17.08 -5.56 37.26
N LEU A 152 -17.30 -6.59 36.45
CA LEU A 152 -18.05 -6.49 35.19
C LEU A 152 -19.55 -6.22 35.39
N ALA A 153 -20.12 -6.74 36.48
CA ALA A 153 -21.51 -6.49 36.86
C ALA A 153 -21.76 -5.09 37.47
N ASN A 154 -20.73 -4.24 37.56
CA ASN A 154 -20.87 -2.86 38.04
C ASN A 154 -21.38 -1.96 36.90
N ASP A 155 -22.24 -0.99 37.21
CA ASP A 155 -22.79 -0.04 36.23
C ASP A 155 -21.77 1.02 35.76
N ASN A 156 -20.60 1.11 36.39
CA ASN A 156 -19.55 2.05 36.04
C ASN A 156 -18.63 1.51 34.93
N THR A 157 -18.68 2.16 33.77
CA THR A 157 -17.89 1.80 32.58
C THR A 157 -16.38 1.75 32.85
N SER A 158 -15.82 2.65 33.67
CA SER A 158 -14.37 2.66 33.98
C SER A 158 -13.96 1.39 34.75
N ILE A 159 -14.80 0.93 35.69
CA ILE A 159 -14.58 -0.32 36.43
C ILE A 159 -14.68 -1.52 35.47
N GLN A 160 -15.70 -1.56 34.61
CA GLN A 160 -15.86 -2.60 33.61
C GLN A 160 -14.67 -2.66 32.65
N LEU A 161 -14.20 -1.52 32.13
CA LEU A 161 -13.03 -1.45 31.25
C LEU A 161 -11.75 -1.90 31.95
N ALA A 162 -11.54 -1.49 33.20
CA ALA A 162 -10.40 -1.95 33.99
C ALA A 162 -10.44 -3.47 34.18
N ALA A 163 -11.62 -4.02 34.48
CA ALA A 163 -11.87 -5.44 34.60
C ALA A 163 -11.55 -6.20 33.30
N ILE A 164 -12.10 -5.77 32.16
CA ILE A 164 -11.84 -6.40 30.86
C ILE A 164 -10.34 -6.35 30.54
N LYS A 165 -9.68 -5.19 30.67
CA LYS A 165 -8.26 -5.04 30.35
C LYS A 165 -7.36 -5.92 31.23
N ALA A 166 -7.54 -5.85 32.55
CA ALA A 166 -6.72 -6.56 33.51
C ALA A 166 -7.03 -8.08 33.55
N GLY A 167 -8.28 -8.45 33.26
CA GLY A 167 -8.81 -9.78 33.49
C GLY A 167 -9.17 -10.59 32.24
N HIS A 168 -8.93 -10.09 31.02
CA HIS A 168 -9.38 -10.75 29.78
C HIS A 168 -9.04 -12.24 29.70
N LYS A 169 -7.88 -12.68 30.21
CA LYS A 169 -7.45 -14.09 30.22
C LYS A 169 -8.31 -15.00 31.10
N LEU A 170 -9.11 -14.44 31.99
CA LEU A 170 -10.03 -15.14 32.88
C LEU A 170 -11.46 -15.20 32.32
N LEU A 171 -11.71 -14.54 31.19
CA LEU A 171 -13.01 -14.51 30.50
C LEU A 171 -13.07 -15.59 29.43
N SER A 172 -14.27 -16.13 29.20
CA SER A 172 -14.51 -17.03 28.07
C SER A 172 -14.77 -16.25 26.78
N ALA A 173 -14.68 -16.93 25.64
CA ALA A 173 -15.00 -16.32 24.37
C ALA A 173 -16.48 -15.90 24.29
N GLU A 174 -17.39 -16.67 24.90
CA GLU A 174 -18.81 -16.35 24.97
C GLU A 174 -19.07 -15.04 25.71
N GLU A 175 -18.39 -14.82 26.85
CA GLU A 175 -18.50 -13.58 27.62
C GLU A 175 -17.96 -12.38 26.83
N LEU A 176 -16.83 -12.56 26.14
CA LEU A 176 -16.26 -11.52 25.28
C LEU A 176 -17.17 -11.23 24.09
N LEU A 177 -17.76 -12.25 23.45
CA LEU A 177 -18.73 -12.08 22.35
C LEU A 177 -19.98 -11.36 22.84
N GLU A 178 -20.52 -11.71 24.00
CA GLU A 178 -21.66 -11.04 24.62
C GLU A 178 -21.37 -9.55 24.82
N MET A 179 -20.23 -9.22 25.44
CA MET A 179 -19.82 -7.82 25.62
C MET A 179 -19.60 -7.09 24.29
N ALA A 180 -19.00 -7.75 23.30
CA ALA A 180 -18.68 -7.18 22.00
C ALA A 180 -19.93 -6.98 21.10
N THR A 181 -21.03 -7.67 21.40
CA THR A 181 -22.29 -7.60 20.64
C THR A 181 -23.37 -6.78 21.33
N GLN A 182 -23.46 -6.83 22.65
CA GLN A 182 -24.58 -6.27 23.41
C GLN A 182 -24.27 -4.95 24.11
N SER A 183 -23.00 -4.62 24.35
CA SER A 183 -22.64 -3.37 25.01
C SER A 183 -22.97 -2.15 24.14
N SER A 184 -23.54 -1.11 24.76
CA SER A 184 -23.71 0.20 24.15
C SER A 184 -22.45 1.07 24.20
N ASP A 185 -21.48 0.69 25.03
CA ASP A 185 -20.21 1.42 25.17
C ASP A 185 -19.18 0.95 24.14
N SER A 186 -18.74 1.87 23.28
CA SER A 186 -17.79 1.59 22.20
C SER A 186 -16.41 1.13 22.70
N SER A 187 -15.98 1.58 23.88
CA SER A 187 -14.71 1.16 24.47
C SER A 187 -14.79 -0.27 24.97
N ILE A 188 -15.92 -0.68 25.57
CA ILE A 188 -16.16 -2.07 25.97
C ILE A 188 -16.15 -2.97 24.74
N VAL A 189 -16.90 -2.59 23.69
CA VAL A 189 -16.93 -3.34 22.44
C VAL A 189 -15.52 -3.48 21.86
N HIS A 190 -14.77 -2.38 21.75
CA HIS A 190 -13.40 -2.41 21.22
C HIS A 190 -12.48 -3.39 21.95
N HIS A 191 -12.44 -3.35 23.29
CA HIS A 191 -11.56 -4.24 24.06
C HIS A 191 -12.05 -5.68 24.02
N ALA A 192 -13.36 -5.91 24.14
CA ALA A 192 -13.93 -7.24 24.05
C ALA A 192 -13.62 -7.89 22.70
N THR A 193 -13.84 -7.18 21.59
CA THR A 193 -13.48 -7.62 20.23
C THR A 193 -11.99 -7.91 20.12
N MET A 194 -11.11 -6.99 20.54
CA MET A 194 -9.66 -7.17 20.46
C MET A 194 -9.19 -8.43 21.20
N TYR A 195 -9.76 -8.71 22.37
CA TYR A 195 -9.38 -9.89 23.17
C TYR A 195 -9.94 -11.22 22.63
N LEU A 196 -10.85 -11.20 21.64
CA LEU A 196 -11.25 -12.40 20.90
C LEU A 196 -10.10 -12.99 20.07
N ALA A 197 -8.97 -12.30 19.91
CA ALA A 197 -7.76 -12.83 19.26
C ALA A 197 -7.35 -14.21 19.80
N ALA A 198 -7.54 -14.47 21.09
CA ALA A 198 -7.20 -15.76 21.71
C ALA A 198 -8.14 -16.91 21.29
N SER A 199 -9.29 -16.59 20.69
CA SER A 199 -10.36 -17.52 20.33
C SER A 199 -10.78 -17.38 18.86
N ASN A 200 -9.95 -16.74 18.04
CA ASN A 200 -10.22 -16.47 16.63
C ASN A 200 -10.21 -17.71 15.71
N HIS A 201 -9.93 -18.90 16.25
CA HIS A 201 -10.07 -20.18 15.58
C HIS A 201 -11.52 -20.73 15.61
N ARG A 202 -12.43 -20.08 16.35
CA ARG A 202 -13.84 -20.48 16.44
C ARG A 202 -14.67 -19.79 15.36
N ASP A 203 -15.58 -20.54 14.75
CA ASP A 203 -16.47 -20.07 13.68
C ASP A 203 -17.37 -18.92 14.15
N ASP A 204 -17.90 -18.97 15.38
CA ASP A 204 -18.76 -17.91 15.93
C ASP A 204 -18.02 -16.59 16.14
N VAL A 205 -16.73 -16.65 16.47
CA VAL A 205 -15.86 -15.48 16.56
C VAL A 205 -15.59 -14.89 15.18
N ILE A 206 -15.23 -15.71 14.20
CA ILE A 206 -14.98 -15.25 12.83
C ILE A 206 -16.24 -14.64 12.21
N GLU A 207 -17.40 -15.29 12.37
CA GLU A 207 -18.68 -14.76 11.89
C GLU A 207 -19.02 -13.43 12.54
N TYR A 208 -18.75 -13.27 13.85
CA TYR A 208 -18.90 -11.98 14.53
C TYR A 208 -17.97 -10.92 13.95
N LEU A 209 -16.68 -11.23 13.75
CA LEU A 209 -15.70 -10.27 13.21
C LEU A 209 -16.10 -9.81 11.80
N ALA A 210 -16.44 -10.75 10.91
CA ALA A 210 -16.90 -10.44 9.56
C ALA A 210 -18.21 -9.63 9.57
N SER A 211 -19.19 -10.04 10.38
CA SER A 211 -20.45 -9.31 10.58
C SER A 211 -20.25 -7.89 11.10
N SER A 212 -19.39 -7.73 12.11
CA SER A 212 -19.13 -6.44 12.75
C SER A 212 -18.42 -5.49 11.80
N LEU A 213 -17.48 -6.02 11.00
CA LEU A 213 -16.76 -5.27 9.98
C LEU A 213 -17.69 -4.76 8.89
N VAL A 214 -18.46 -5.64 8.25
CA VAL A 214 -19.36 -5.27 7.14
C VAL A 214 -20.42 -4.26 7.58
N LYS A 215 -20.90 -4.32 8.83
CA LYS A 215 -21.95 -3.42 9.35
C LYS A 215 -21.43 -2.07 9.86
N ASN A 216 -20.19 -2.01 10.32
CA ASN A 216 -19.63 -0.84 11.01
C ASN A 216 -18.28 -0.44 10.41
N ASP A 217 -18.15 -0.57 9.10
CA ASP A 217 -16.88 -0.38 8.40
C ASP A 217 -16.33 1.03 8.49
N THR A 218 -17.15 2.04 8.78
CA THR A 218 -16.71 3.44 9.00
C THR A 218 -16.13 3.70 10.39
N ASP A 219 -16.36 2.80 11.37
CA ASP A 219 -15.84 2.94 12.74
C ASP A 219 -14.36 2.49 12.83
N GLY A 220 -13.46 3.47 12.89
CA GLY A 220 -12.01 3.23 12.96
C GLY A 220 -11.57 2.41 14.18
N MET A 221 -12.23 2.58 15.33
CA MET A 221 -11.89 1.82 16.54
C MET A 221 -12.33 0.36 16.42
N ARG A 222 -13.48 0.09 15.78
CA ARG A 222 -13.89 -1.28 15.48
C ARG A 222 -12.95 -1.96 14.50
N ARG A 223 -12.54 -1.27 13.42
CA ARG A 223 -11.57 -1.82 12.46
C ARG A 223 -10.27 -2.23 13.14
N ILE A 224 -9.71 -1.37 14.00
CA ILE A 224 -8.48 -1.68 14.76
C ILE A 224 -8.68 -2.91 15.65
N ALA A 225 -9.81 -3.00 16.36
CA ALA A 225 -10.09 -4.16 17.21
C ALA A 225 -10.22 -5.45 16.41
N ILE A 226 -10.91 -5.42 15.27
CA ILE A 226 -11.11 -6.58 14.38
C ILE A 226 -9.78 -7.03 13.80
N GLN A 227 -8.94 -6.11 13.33
CA GLN A 227 -7.60 -6.41 12.84
C GLN A 227 -6.71 -7.04 13.93
N ALA A 228 -6.80 -6.55 15.17
CA ALA A 228 -6.09 -7.15 16.29
C ALA A 228 -6.64 -8.55 16.63
N ALA A 229 -7.96 -8.74 16.53
CA ALA A 229 -8.62 -10.02 16.76
C ALA A 229 -8.33 -11.07 15.66
N SER A 230 -8.13 -10.64 14.42
CA SER A 230 -7.85 -11.53 13.28
C SER A 230 -6.39 -11.94 13.17
N ARG A 231 -5.52 -11.47 14.07
CA ARG A 231 -4.09 -11.71 14.00
C ARG A 231 -3.76 -13.20 13.88
N SER A 232 -2.92 -13.55 12.90
CA SER A 232 -2.53 -14.92 12.55
C SER A 232 -3.67 -15.82 12.06
N ASN A 233 -4.86 -15.25 11.79
CA ASN A 233 -6.00 -15.94 11.18
C ASN A 233 -6.70 -15.04 10.13
N GLU A 234 -5.91 -14.18 9.48
CA GLU A 234 -6.39 -13.17 8.54
C GLU A 234 -7.06 -13.81 7.32
N LEU A 235 -6.52 -14.94 6.83
CA LEU A 235 -7.09 -15.68 5.70
C LEU A 235 -8.52 -16.14 6.00
N THR A 236 -8.76 -16.78 7.14
CA THR A 236 -10.12 -17.22 7.52
C THR A 236 -11.09 -16.05 7.69
N LEU A 237 -10.62 -14.88 8.15
CA LEU A 237 -11.46 -13.68 8.17
C LEU A 237 -11.76 -13.17 6.75
N ILE A 238 -10.78 -13.19 5.85
CA ILE A 238 -11.00 -12.88 4.43
C ILE A 238 -12.09 -13.80 3.87
N ASP A 239 -11.98 -15.11 4.05
CA ASP A 239 -12.96 -16.10 3.58
C ASP A 239 -14.38 -15.77 4.08
N ALA A 240 -14.53 -15.49 5.38
CA ALA A 240 -15.82 -15.14 5.97
C ALA A 240 -16.39 -13.81 5.45
N ILE A 241 -15.54 -12.82 5.16
CA ILE A 241 -15.96 -11.55 4.53
C ILE A 241 -16.49 -11.80 3.11
N ILE A 242 -15.80 -12.67 2.37
CA ILE A 242 -16.16 -13.04 0.99
C ILE A 242 -17.53 -13.71 0.97
N GLU A 243 -17.72 -14.74 1.80
CA GLU A 243 -18.98 -15.48 1.88
C GLU A 243 -20.16 -14.59 2.29
N LYS A 244 -19.92 -13.66 3.23
CA LYS A 244 -20.94 -12.73 3.72
C LYS A 244 -21.30 -11.65 2.71
N GLY A 245 -20.34 -11.24 1.88
CA GLY A 245 -20.46 -10.12 0.98
C GLY A 245 -20.41 -8.77 1.72
N TRP A 246 -19.74 -7.80 1.12
CA TRP A 246 -19.62 -6.44 1.65
C TRP A 246 -20.11 -5.45 0.60
N GLY A 247 -21.02 -4.53 0.92
CA GLY A 247 -21.59 -3.61 -0.07
C GLY A 247 -20.62 -2.63 -0.75
N LYS A 248 -21.08 -1.41 -1.04
CA LYS A 248 -20.33 -0.44 -1.85
C LYS A 248 -18.94 -0.12 -1.28
N ALA A 249 -17.99 0.09 -2.20
CA ALA A 249 -16.64 0.52 -1.91
C ALA A 249 -16.59 1.92 -1.29
N GLU A 250 -16.10 2.02 -0.06
CA GLU A 250 -15.53 3.24 0.48
C GLU A 250 -14.00 3.11 0.55
N GLU A 251 -13.29 4.24 0.48
CA GLU A 251 -11.81 4.27 0.51
C GLU A 251 -11.25 3.54 1.74
N GLN A 252 -11.94 3.65 2.87
CA GLN A 252 -11.57 3.05 4.14
C GLN A 252 -11.75 1.52 4.12
N SER A 253 -12.82 1.02 3.50
CA SER A 253 -13.13 -0.41 3.36
C SER A 253 -12.12 -1.09 2.43
N ALA A 254 -11.77 -0.42 1.30
CA ALA A 254 -10.71 -0.88 0.41
C ALA A 254 -9.33 -0.90 1.11
N GLY A 255 -9.02 0.14 1.89
CA GLY A 255 -7.80 0.19 2.69
C GLY A 255 -7.69 -0.95 3.69
N PHE A 256 -8.80 -1.30 4.37
CA PHE A 256 -8.82 -2.40 5.32
C PHE A 256 -8.58 -3.76 4.65
N VAL A 257 -9.29 -4.06 3.55
CA VAL A 257 -9.12 -5.32 2.81
C VAL A 257 -7.68 -5.46 2.28
N ARG A 258 -7.12 -4.37 1.76
CA ARG A 258 -5.73 -4.30 1.33
C ARG A 258 -4.78 -4.65 2.47
N ASP A 259 -4.93 -4.00 3.62
CA ASP A 259 -4.05 -4.19 4.77
C ASP A 259 -4.18 -5.63 5.33
N LEU A 260 -5.38 -6.17 5.38
CA LEU A 260 -5.66 -7.55 5.80
C LEU A 260 -4.99 -8.56 4.85
N THR A 261 -5.10 -8.33 3.54
CA THR A 261 -4.45 -9.16 2.51
C THR A 261 -2.92 -9.09 2.61
N SER A 262 -2.36 -7.89 2.78
CA SER A 262 -0.92 -7.68 3.01
C SER A 262 -0.41 -8.43 4.23
N GLN A 263 -1.18 -8.42 5.33
CA GLN A 263 -0.81 -9.12 6.56
C GLN A 263 -0.88 -10.64 6.39
N SER A 264 -1.96 -11.14 5.81
CA SER A 264 -2.14 -12.57 5.49
C SER A 264 -0.97 -13.06 4.63
N PHE A 265 -0.67 -12.36 3.53
CA PHE A 265 0.40 -12.77 2.61
C PHE A 265 1.80 -12.71 3.24
N ARG A 266 2.07 -11.74 4.14
CA ARG A 266 3.34 -11.71 4.89
C ARG A 266 3.45 -12.85 5.89
N ALA A 267 2.35 -13.22 6.54
CA ALA A 267 2.34 -14.27 7.55
C ALA A 267 2.50 -15.66 6.92
N THR A 268 1.85 -15.90 5.78
CA THR A 268 1.90 -17.18 5.07
C THR A 268 2.13 -17.04 3.56
N PRO A 269 3.33 -16.61 3.11
CA PRO A 269 3.61 -16.41 1.68
C PRO A 269 3.36 -17.65 0.81
N LYS A 270 3.55 -18.84 1.37
CA LYS A 270 3.32 -20.13 0.72
C LYS A 270 1.85 -20.38 0.33
N ASP A 271 0.90 -19.72 0.99
CA ASP A 271 -0.54 -19.84 0.73
C ASP A 271 -1.00 -18.73 -0.24
N GLY A 272 -0.05 -18.16 -1.00
CA GLY A 272 -0.31 -17.06 -1.90
C GLY A 272 -1.19 -17.43 -3.10
N ASP A 273 -1.19 -18.68 -3.53
CA ASP A 273 -2.16 -19.23 -4.48
C ASP A 273 -3.59 -19.16 -3.95
N VAL A 274 -3.80 -19.55 -2.69
CA VAL A 274 -5.10 -19.48 -2.02
C VAL A 274 -5.61 -18.02 -1.98
N LEU A 275 -4.73 -17.04 -1.73
CA LEU A 275 -5.11 -15.63 -1.80
C LEU A 275 -5.49 -15.18 -3.24
N LEU A 276 -4.81 -15.70 -4.26
CA LEU A 276 -5.17 -15.43 -5.65
C LEU A 276 -6.52 -16.08 -6.02
N ASP A 277 -6.82 -17.26 -5.51
CA ASP A 277 -8.12 -17.90 -5.66
C ASP A 277 -9.24 -17.06 -5.03
N HIS A 278 -9.02 -16.53 -3.82
CA HIS A 278 -9.99 -15.66 -3.17
C HIS A 278 -10.26 -14.37 -3.94
N VAL A 279 -9.25 -13.80 -4.63
CA VAL A 279 -9.46 -12.69 -5.56
C VAL A 279 -10.37 -13.09 -6.71
N LEU A 280 -10.21 -14.29 -7.27
CA LEU A 280 -11.06 -14.77 -8.38
C LEU A 280 -12.48 -15.10 -7.94
N GLN A 281 -12.67 -15.51 -6.69
CA GLN A 281 -14.00 -15.76 -6.10
C GLN A 281 -14.77 -14.46 -5.80
N GLN A 282 -14.10 -13.29 -5.84
CA GLN A 282 -14.79 -12.02 -5.60
C GLN A 282 -15.61 -11.57 -6.80
N ASP A 283 -16.90 -11.36 -6.57
CA ASP A 283 -17.77 -10.67 -7.53
C ASP A 283 -17.52 -9.16 -7.58
N GLN A 284 -16.88 -8.62 -6.54
CA GLN A 284 -16.77 -7.18 -6.35
C GLN A 284 -15.42 -6.63 -6.77
N ARG A 285 -15.48 -5.81 -7.80
CA ARG A 285 -14.29 -5.28 -8.46
C ARG A 285 -13.35 -4.51 -7.56
N TRP A 286 -13.89 -3.70 -6.65
CA TRP A 286 -13.09 -2.93 -5.71
C TRP A 286 -12.34 -3.82 -4.72
N MET A 287 -12.94 -4.95 -4.32
CA MET A 287 -12.34 -5.89 -3.37
C MET A 287 -11.23 -6.68 -4.05
N GLN A 288 -11.43 -7.11 -5.30
CA GLN A 288 -10.37 -7.69 -6.14
C GLN A 288 -9.16 -6.77 -6.22
N GLU A 289 -9.37 -5.49 -6.52
CA GLU A 289 -8.30 -4.50 -6.65
C GLU A 289 -7.62 -4.21 -5.30
N ALA A 290 -8.37 -4.15 -4.20
CA ALA A 290 -7.83 -3.98 -2.86
C ALA A 290 -6.93 -5.16 -2.44
N MET A 291 -7.39 -6.39 -2.64
CA MET A 291 -6.62 -7.60 -2.35
C MET A 291 -5.35 -7.67 -3.20
N LEU A 292 -5.45 -7.44 -4.52
CA LEU A 292 -4.27 -7.38 -5.39
C LEU A 292 -3.29 -6.28 -4.98
N THR A 293 -3.79 -5.12 -4.59
CA THR A 293 -2.94 -4.04 -4.06
C THR A 293 -2.22 -4.48 -2.80
N GLY A 294 -2.89 -5.21 -1.91
CA GLY A 294 -2.27 -5.75 -0.70
C GLY A 294 -1.13 -6.73 -1.01
N LEU A 295 -1.36 -7.67 -1.92
CA LEU A 295 -0.30 -8.58 -2.40
C LEU A 295 0.89 -7.82 -2.97
N PHE A 296 0.64 -6.79 -3.79
CA PHE A 296 1.70 -5.96 -4.36
C PHE A 296 2.49 -5.17 -3.31
N GLU A 297 1.84 -4.63 -2.27
CA GLU A 297 2.51 -3.85 -1.23
C GLU A 297 3.58 -4.66 -0.48
N VAL A 298 3.39 -5.96 -0.33
CA VAL A 298 4.39 -6.85 0.29
C VAL A 298 5.66 -6.94 -0.56
N THR A 299 5.54 -6.87 -1.89
CA THR A 299 6.69 -6.94 -2.82
C THR A 299 7.58 -5.70 -2.83
N ARG A 300 7.14 -4.63 -2.16
CA ARG A 300 7.90 -3.37 -2.06
C ARG A 300 9.01 -3.44 -1.01
N ASP A 301 8.97 -4.43 -0.14
CA ASP A 301 10.05 -4.71 0.80
C ASP A 301 11.26 -5.26 0.03
N GLU A 302 12.44 -4.68 0.25
CA GLU A 302 13.67 -5.09 -0.43
C GLU A 302 14.10 -6.52 -0.08
N SER A 303 13.67 -7.04 1.08
CA SER A 303 13.94 -8.41 1.52
C SER A 303 12.96 -9.44 0.93
N PHE A 304 11.91 -8.99 0.23
CA PHE A 304 10.89 -9.89 -0.29
C PHE A 304 11.45 -10.80 -1.39
N SER A 305 11.28 -12.11 -1.20
CA SER A 305 11.56 -13.13 -2.20
C SER A 305 10.27 -13.59 -2.85
N ARG A 306 10.30 -13.79 -4.18
CA ARG A 306 9.11 -14.27 -4.91
C ARG A 306 8.65 -15.61 -4.38
N VAL A 307 7.34 -15.76 -4.26
CA VAL A 307 6.69 -17.03 -3.94
C VAL A 307 6.75 -17.94 -5.17
N VAL A 308 7.33 -19.13 -4.99
CA VAL A 308 7.37 -20.15 -6.04
C VAL A 308 6.10 -20.98 -5.96
N LEU A 309 5.20 -20.78 -6.93
CA LEU A 309 3.99 -21.57 -7.10
C LEU A 309 4.33 -22.93 -7.71
N ALA A 310 3.52 -23.95 -7.37
CA ALA A 310 3.66 -25.29 -7.93
C ALA A 310 3.39 -25.32 -9.44
N GLU A 311 2.45 -24.51 -9.91
CA GLU A 311 2.06 -24.37 -11.30
C GLU A 311 1.61 -22.92 -11.61
N PRO A 312 1.59 -22.50 -12.89
CA PRO A 312 1.08 -21.18 -13.27
C PRO A 312 -0.38 -20.99 -12.86
N HIS A 313 -0.62 -20.06 -11.94
CA HIS A 313 -1.98 -19.72 -11.51
C HIS A 313 -2.82 -19.11 -12.64
N ILE A 314 -4.12 -19.44 -12.71
CA ILE A 314 -5.02 -18.98 -13.79
C ILE A 314 -5.09 -17.45 -13.90
N MET A 315 -4.92 -16.74 -12.78
CA MET A 315 -4.83 -15.27 -12.77
C MET A 315 -3.71 -14.72 -13.67
N PHE A 316 -2.64 -15.49 -13.88
CA PHE A 316 -1.51 -15.13 -14.74
C PHE A 316 -1.50 -15.83 -16.09
N THR A 317 -2.49 -16.66 -16.42
CA THR A 317 -2.59 -17.30 -17.74
C THR A 317 -3.86 -16.89 -18.49
N ASN A 318 -4.93 -16.64 -17.74
CA ASN A 318 -6.21 -16.14 -18.23
C ASN A 318 -6.77 -15.08 -17.26
N PRO A 319 -6.16 -13.89 -17.19
CA PRO A 319 -6.55 -12.85 -16.24
C PRO A 319 -7.99 -12.36 -16.51
N PRO A 320 -8.80 -12.10 -15.47
CA PRO A 320 -10.12 -11.50 -15.63
C PRO A 320 -10.06 -10.15 -16.35
N GLU A 321 -11.10 -9.86 -17.14
CA GLU A 321 -11.15 -8.65 -17.95
C GLU A 321 -10.98 -7.38 -17.09
N GLY A 322 -10.18 -6.45 -17.59
CA GLY A 322 -9.88 -5.19 -16.92
C GLY A 322 -8.95 -5.28 -15.69
N LEU A 323 -8.70 -6.46 -15.07
CA LEU A 323 -7.84 -6.55 -13.86
C LEU A 323 -6.34 -6.52 -14.16
N TRP A 324 -5.95 -6.64 -15.43
CA TRP A 324 -4.54 -6.73 -15.83
C TRP A 324 -3.62 -5.65 -15.24
N PRO A 325 -4.01 -4.36 -15.14
CA PRO A 325 -3.15 -3.34 -14.53
C PRO A 325 -2.81 -3.61 -13.05
N ALA A 326 -3.71 -4.26 -12.30
CA ALA A 326 -3.43 -4.67 -10.92
C ALA A 326 -2.65 -6.00 -10.89
N ILE A 327 -3.05 -6.99 -11.70
CA ILE A 327 -2.41 -8.31 -11.79
C ILE A 327 -0.94 -8.19 -12.21
N SER A 328 -0.63 -7.34 -13.20
CA SER A 328 0.74 -7.14 -13.70
C SER A 328 1.70 -6.64 -12.62
N LYS A 329 1.23 -5.80 -11.69
CA LYS A 329 2.01 -5.36 -10.51
C LYS A 329 2.26 -6.52 -9.56
N VAL A 330 1.21 -7.31 -9.28
CA VAL A 330 1.27 -8.49 -8.42
C VAL A 330 2.14 -9.60 -9.01
N ARG A 331 2.37 -9.63 -10.32
CA ARG A 331 3.24 -10.62 -10.96
C ARG A 331 4.63 -10.72 -10.33
N ARG A 332 5.14 -9.61 -9.78
CA ARG A 332 6.41 -9.56 -9.03
C ARG A 332 6.42 -10.42 -7.76
N ALA A 333 5.25 -10.72 -7.19
CA ALA A 333 5.10 -11.52 -5.99
C ALA A 333 5.31 -13.02 -6.24
N PHE A 334 5.12 -13.50 -7.47
CA PHE A 334 5.00 -14.92 -7.79
C PHE A 334 5.95 -15.36 -8.91
N THR A 335 6.32 -16.63 -8.92
CA THR A 335 7.05 -17.31 -10.01
C THR A 335 6.75 -18.81 -9.98
N TRP A 336 7.18 -19.58 -10.98
CA TRP A 336 7.04 -21.05 -11.02
C TRP A 336 8.11 -21.65 -11.94
N GLU A 337 8.23 -22.97 -11.98
CA GLU A 337 9.21 -23.63 -12.86
C GLU A 337 8.89 -23.36 -14.34
N GLY A 338 9.85 -22.82 -15.09
CA GLY A 338 9.67 -22.44 -16.49
C GLY A 338 9.01 -21.06 -16.71
N ASP A 339 8.88 -20.25 -15.67
CA ASP A 339 8.39 -18.88 -15.77
C ASP A 339 9.36 -17.95 -16.52
N ASP A 340 9.07 -17.71 -17.80
CA ASP A 340 9.81 -16.80 -18.69
C ASP A 340 9.21 -15.37 -18.76
N LEU A 341 8.13 -15.11 -18.02
CA LEU A 341 7.41 -13.83 -18.09
C LEU A 341 8.17 -12.74 -17.33
N THR A 342 8.79 -11.84 -18.10
CA THR A 342 9.25 -10.56 -17.58
C THR A 342 8.13 -9.76 -16.93
N ALA A 343 8.42 -9.18 -15.76
CA ALA A 343 7.47 -8.40 -14.97
C ALA A 343 6.81 -7.31 -15.82
N GLY A 344 5.51 -7.48 -16.12
CA GLY A 344 4.70 -6.53 -16.88
C GLY A 344 4.13 -7.06 -18.20
N ALA A 345 4.67 -8.15 -18.75
CA ALA A 345 4.22 -8.69 -20.03
C ALA A 345 2.87 -9.42 -19.88
N LYS A 346 1.85 -9.06 -20.67
CA LYS A 346 0.56 -9.77 -20.68
C LYS A 346 0.74 -11.23 -21.13
N PRO A 347 0.16 -12.23 -20.45
CA PRO A 347 0.25 -13.63 -20.85
C PRO A 347 -0.24 -13.80 -22.30
N LEU A 348 0.44 -14.65 -23.04
CA LEU A 348 -0.01 -15.01 -24.39
C LEU A 348 -1.21 -15.94 -24.26
N SER A 349 -2.22 -15.74 -25.10
CA SER A 349 -3.30 -16.72 -25.25
C SER A 349 -2.73 -18.06 -25.75
N PRO A 350 -3.43 -19.19 -25.58
CA PRO A 350 -2.96 -20.48 -26.08
C PRO A 350 -2.63 -20.47 -27.58
N GLU A 351 -3.38 -19.69 -28.38
CA GLU A 351 -3.11 -19.50 -29.80
C GLU A 351 -1.84 -18.67 -30.03
N GLN A 352 -1.71 -17.53 -29.34
CA GLN A 352 -0.50 -16.70 -29.42
C GLN A 352 0.75 -17.47 -28.98
N GLN A 353 0.64 -18.34 -27.98
CA GLN A 353 1.73 -19.19 -27.52
C GLN A 353 2.12 -20.23 -28.58
N ARG A 354 1.15 -20.89 -29.24
CA ARG A 354 1.43 -21.79 -30.37
C ARG A 354 2.19 -21.07 -31.48
N ARG A 355 1.78 -19.84 -31.82
CA ARG A 355 2.45 -19.01 -32.83
C ARG A 355 3.85 -18.60 -32.40
N LYS A 356 4.03 -18.13 -31.15
CA LYS A 356 5.36 -17.84 -30.57
C LYS A 356 6.29 -19.04 -30.72
N ASN A 357 5.83 -20.25 -30.35
CA ASN A 357 6.63 -21.48 -30.46
C ASN A 357 7.01 -21.77 -31.93
N LYS A 358 6.07 -21.65 -32.87
CA LYS A 358 6.35 -21.78 -34.31
C LYS A 358 7.40 -20.76 -34.78
N GLY A 359 7.30 -19.52 -34.32
CA GLY A 359 8.25 -18.45 -34.58
C GLY A 359 9.63 -18.69 -33.98
N GLU A 360 9.70 -19.27 -32.78
CA GLU A 360 10.93 -19.66 -32.12
C GLU A 360 11.64 -20.80 -32.88
N ASP A 361 10.91 -21.80 -33.37
CA ASP A 361 11.46 -22.85 -34.22
C ASP A 361 12.03 -22.27 -35.52
N TYR A 362 11.35 -21.28 -36.10
CA TYR A 362 11.85 -20.52 -37.25
C TYR A 362 13.13 -19.73 -36.89
N TYR A 363 13.16 -19.07 -35.73
CA TYR A 363 14.34 -18.37 -35.24
C TYR A 363 15.55 -19.31 -35.14
N ARG A 364 15.39 -20.47 -34.49
CA ARG A 364 16.48 -21.43 -34.30
C ARG A 364 17.01 -21.98 -35.63
N SER A 365 16.16 -22.17 -36.62
CA SER A 365 16.55 -22.75 -37.92
C SER A 365 17.14 -21.75 -38.92
N ARG A 366 16.86 -20.45 -38.79
CA ARG A 366 17.25 -19.43 -39.78
C ARG A 366 17.99 -18.23 -39.17
N CYS A 367 17.40 -17.60 -38.15
CA CYS A 367 17.89 -16.33 -37.60
C CYS A 367 19.07 -16.51 -36.64
N GLY A 368 19.03 -17.56 -35.82
CA GLY A 368 20.04 -17.87 -34.81
C GLY A 368 21.41 -18.25 -35.38
N ILE A 369 21.47 -18.62 -36.67
CA ILE A 369 22.74 -18.89 -37.39
C ILE A 369 23.64 -17.66 -37.38
N CYS A 370 23.05 -16.46 -37.53
CA CYS A 370 23.79 -15.20 -37.52
C CYS A 370 23.70 -14.50 -36.16
N HIS A 371 22.52 -14.47 -35.54
CA HIS A 371 22.28 -13.70 -34.31
C HIS A 371 22.57 -14.48 -33.01
N GLY A 372 23.01 -15.73 -33.12
CA GLY A 372 23.25 -16.63 -31.98
C GLY A 372 21.97 -17.27 -31.46
N SER A 373 22.09 -18.41 -30.78
CA SER A 373 20.93 -19.05 -30.14
C SER A 373 20.39 -18.25 -28.95
N ASP A 374 21.22 -17.40 -28.35
CA ASP A 374 20.89 -16.52 -27.23
C ASP A 374 20.62 -15.08 -27.65
N GLY A 375 20.56 -14.79 -28.96
CA GLY A 375 20.24 -13.47 -29.49
C GLY A 375 21.27 -12.37 -29.21
N LYS A 376 22.44 -12.69 -28.66
CA LYS A 376 23.48 -11.70 -28.34
C LYS A 376 24.32 -11.28 -29.54
N GLY A 377 24.05 -11.85 -30.71
CA GLY A 377 24.82 -11.58 -31.92
C GLY A 377 26.18 -12.29 -31.91
N ILE A 378 26.89 -12.12 -33.01
CA ILE A 378 28.25 -12.64 -33.21
C ILE A 378 29.05 -11.46 -33.77
N SER A 379 30.08 -10.99 -33.04
CA SER A 379 30.75 -9.69 -33.25
C SER A 379 31.22 -9.40 -34.67
N SER A 380 31.47 -10.41 -35.51
CA SER A 380 31.90 -10.24 -36.91
C SER A 380 30.81 -10.56 -37.95
N THR A 381 29.62 -10.98 -37.52
CA THR A 381 28.60 -11.56 -38.41
C THR A 381 27.29 -10.78 -38.31
N ALA A 382 26.73 -10.64 -37.11
CA ALA A 382 25.45 -9.96 -36.93
C ALA A 382 25.31 -9.34 -35.52
N PRO A 383 24.56 -8.24 -35.39
CA PRO A 383 24.37 -7.53 -34.12
C PRO A 383 23.52 -8.33 -33.13
N THR A 384 23.55 -7.90 -31.87
CA THR A 384 22.63 -8.36 -30.82
C THR A 384 21.18 -7.99 -31.17
N LEU A 385 20.27 -8.92 -30.89
CA LEU A 385 18.82 -8.70 -30.89
C LEU A 385 18.31 -8.47 -29.47
N ALA A 386 18.97 -9.03 -28.46
CA ALA A 386 18.70 -8.76 -27.06
C ALA A 386 18.95 -7.28 -26.75
N GLU A 387 17.94 -6.61 -26.21
CA GLU A 387 17.89 -5.18 -25.86
C GLU A 387 18.19 -4.24 -27.05
N SER A 388 17.95 -4.70 -28.28
CA SER A 388 18.18 -3.91 -29.50
C SER A 388 17.03 -2.96 -29.76
N GLU A 389 17.35 -1.68 -30.01
CA GLU A 389 16.36 -0.64 -30.34
C GLU A 389 15.54 -0.95 -31.61
N TRP A 390 16.07 -1.80 -32.50
CA TRP A 390 15.40 -2.26 -33.72
C TRP A 390 14.42 -3.40 -33.48
N VAL A 391 14.55 -4.09 -32.33
CA VAL A 391 13.66 -5.16 -31.88
C VAL A 391 12.62 -4.61 -30.91
N THR A 392 13.06 -3.91 -29.87
CA THR A 392 12.17 -3.37 -28.81
C THR A 392 11.48 -2.07 -29.20
N GLY A 393 11.85 -1.49 -30.35
CA GLY A 393 11.21 -0.31 -30.92
C GLY A 393 9.93 -0.63 -31.69
N PRO A 394 9.53 0.25 -32.62
CA PRO A 394 8.35 0.09 -33.46
C PRO A 394 8.30 -1.26 -34.20
N SER A 395 7.18 -1.98 -34.06
CA SER A 395 7.00 -3.31 -34.66
C SER A 395 6.99 -3.26 -36.20
N GLU A 396 6.66 -2.10 -36.76
CA GLU A 396 6.66 -1.78 -38.19
C GLU A 396 8.06 -1.83 -38.77
N TRP A 397 9.07 -1.39 -38.01
CA TRP A 397 10.47 -1.49 -38.40
C TRP A 397 10.90 -2.95 -38.40
N LEU A 398 10.66 -3.65 -37.29
CA LEU A 398 11.05 -5.05 -37.16
C LEU A 398 10.41 -5.92 -38.25
N ALA A 399 9.11 -5.74 -38.52
CA ALA A 399 8.42 -6.47 -39.58
C ALA A 399 9.03 -6.20 -40.96
N ARG A 400 9.31 -4.95 -41.28
CA ARG A 400 9.92 -4.56 -42.56
C ARG A 400 11.34 -5.08 -42.72
N ILE A 401 12.14 -5.02 -41.66
CA ILE A 401 13.50 -5.57 -41.60
C ILE A 401 13.46 -7.08 -41.84
N VAL A 402 12.58 -7.81 -41.17
CA VAL A 402 12.54 -9.27 -41.30
C VAL A 402 11.98 -9.69 -42.68
N LEU A 403 10.98 -8.98 -43.20
CA LEU A 403 10.41 -9.28 -44.52
C LEU A 403 11.38 -8.95 -45.65
N HIS A 404 11.94 -7.74 -45.67
CA HIS A 404 12.69 -7.22 -46.83
C HIS A 404 14.19 -7.11 -46.62
N GLY A 405 14.67 -7.29 -45.39
CA GLY A 405 16.08 -7.17 -45.05
C GLY A 405 16.52 -5.73 -44.79
N LEU A 406 17.76 -5.58 -44.34
CA LEU A 406 18.37 -4.32 -43.90
C LEU A 406 19.81 -4.24 -44.38
N GLN A 407 20.24 -3.06 -44.85
CA GLN A 407 21.60 -2.78 -45.27
C GLN A 407 22.05 -1.38 -44.85
N GLY A 408 23.37 -1.19 -44.89
CA GLY A 408 23.99 0.11 -44.63
C GLY A 408 24.32 0.33 -43.15
N PRO A 409 24.85 1.50 -42.81
CA PRO A 409 25.30 1.79 -41.46
C PRO A 409 24.11 1.88 -40.51
N ILE A 410 24.15 1.09 -39.43
CA ILE A 410 23.20 1.14 -38.32
C ILE A 410 23.97 1.21 -36.99
N SER A 411 23.33 1.76 -35.97
CA SER A 411 23.77 1.63 -34.58
C SER A 411 22.91 0.57 -33.92
N VAL A 412 23.51 -0.31 -33.12
CA VAL A 412 22.80 -1.21 -32.21
C VAL A 412 23.44 -1.09 -30.84
N ARG A 413 22.70 -0.59 -29.85
CA ARG A 413 23.24 -0.31 -28.49
C ARG A 413 24.51 0.56 -28.48
N GLY A 414 24.64 1.46 -29.45
CA GLY A 414 25.81 2.34 -29.60
C GLY A 414 27.00 1.73 -30.35
N GLU A 415 26.93 0.46 -30.76
CA GLU A 415 27.93 -0.17 -31.63
C GLU A 415 27.56 0.03 -33.11
N ALA A 416 28.56 0.35 -33.94
CA ALA A 416 28.37 0.59 -35.37
C ALA A 416 28.43 -0.72 -36.17
N TRP A 417 27.43 -0.92 -37.03
CA TRP A 417 27.32 -2.07 -37.92
C TRP A 417 27.10 -1.61 -39.35
N ASN A 418 27.70 -2.28 -40.32
CA ASN A 418 27.51 -1.99 -41.75
C ASN A 418 27.54 -3.29 -42.56
N SER A 419 26.57 -4.14 -42.27
CA SER A 419 26.40 -5.46 -42.89
C SER A 419 25.10 -5.51 -43.68
N VAL A 420 24.87 -6.63 -44.38
CA VAL A 420 23.64 -6.89 -45.12
C VAL A 420 22.89 -8.04 -44.44
N MET A 421 21.64 -7.79 -44.05
CA MET A 421 20.67 -8.79 -43.63
C MET A 421 19.67 -9.03 -44.76
N PRO A 422 19.63 -10.24 -45.36
CA PRO A 422 18.62 -10.58 -46.36
C PRO A 422 17.20 -10.62 -45.76
N GLY A 423 16.20 -10.25 -46.57
CA GLY A 423 14.80 -10.41 -46.22
C GLY A 423 14.28 -11.84 -46.39
N HIS A 424 13.23 -12.18 -45.66
CA HIS A 424 12.61 -13.51 -45.66
C HIS A 424 11.26 -13.57 -46.40
N ILE A 425 10.82 -12.47 -47.03
CA ILE A 425 9.49 -12.34 -47.66
C ILE A 425 9.17 -13.41 -48.71
N GLY A 426 10.18 -13.87 -49.46
CA GLY A 426 10.05 -14.86 -50.53
C GLY A 426 10.19 -16.32 -50.10
N ILE A 427 10.33 -16.59 -48.79
CA ILE A 427 10.43 -17.94 -48.25
C ILE A 427 9.00 -18.45 -47.99
N GLU A 428 8.63 -19.57 -48.62
CA GLU A 428 7.27 -20.13 -48.56
C GLU A 428 6.83 -20.44 -47.11
N GLU A 429 7.73 -20.97 -46.29
CA GLU A 429 7.43 -21.28 -44.89
C GLU A 429 7.34 -20.03 -43.99
N PHE A 430 7.74 -18.85 -44.49
CA PHE A 430 7.66 -17.59 -43.77
C PHE A 430 6.37 -16.84 -44.11
N ASP A 431 5.23 -17.48 -43.81
CA ASP A 431 3.88 -16.93 -43.95
C ASP A 431 3.55 -15.89 -42.85
N ASP A 432 2.36 -15.27 -42.91
CA ASP A 432 1.92 -14.24 -41.95
C ASP A 432 1.86 -14.79 -40.50
N GLU A 433 1.49 -16.06 -40.34
CA GLU A 433 1.45 -16.75 -39.05
C GLU A 433 2.85 -16.94 -38.45
N THR A 434 3.81 -17.41 -39.26
CA THR A 434 5.19 -17.66 -38.83
C THR A 434 5.93 -16.36 -38.56
N ALA A 435 5.74 -15.34 -39.40
CA ALA A 435 6.30 -14.01 -39.18
C ALA A 435 5.74 -13.36 -37.90
N SER A 436 4.42 -13.45 -37.70
CA SER A 436 3.76 -12.98 -36.48
C SER A 436 4.29 -13.69 -35.23
N GLY A 437 4.44 -15.01 -35.31
CA GLY A 437 5.05 -15.83 -34.27
C GLY A 437 6.50 -15.43 -33.97
N LEU A 438 7.31 -15.23 -35.01
CA LEU A 438 8.73 -14.83 -34.88
C LEU A 438 8.86 -13.48 -34.21
N LEU A 439 8.10 -12.48 -34.65
CA LEU A 439 8.13 -11.15 -34.04
C LEU A 439 7.64 -11.21 -32.58
N THR A 440 6.62 -12.01 -32.30
CA THR A 440 6.17 -12.25 -30.91
C THR A 440 7.27 -12.89 -30.07
N PHE A 441 8.00 -13.88 -30.60
CA PHE A 441 9.16 -14.47 -29.92
C PHE A 441 10.24 -13.42 -29.64
N LEU A 442 10.63 -12.62 -30.63
CA LEU A 442 11.63 -11.56 -30.46
C LEU A 442 11.21 -10.51 -29.43
N HIS A 443 9.91 -10.18 -29.34
CA HIS A 443 9.35 -9.28 -28.33
C HIS A 443 9.24 -9.88 -26.93
N ARG A 444 9.41 -11.19 -26.78
CA ARG A 444 9.25 -11.93 -25.52
C ARG A 444 10.52 -12.62 -25.04
N ALA A 445 11.52 -12.72 -25.89
CA ALA A 445 12.81 -13.33 -25.56
C ALA A 445 13.72 -12.34 -24.82
N TRP A 446 14.73 -12.87 -24.14
CA TRP A 446 15.85 -12.10 -23.59
C TRP A 446 15.48 -10.95 -22.65
N GLY A 447 14.39 -11.10 -21.90
CA GLY A 447 13.95 -10.09 -20.96
C GLY A 447 13.02 -9.03 -21.57
N HIS A 448 12.60 -9.19 -22.82
CA HIS A 448 11.64 -8.29 -23.45
C HIS A 448 10.20 -8.55 -22.99
N SER A 449 9.42 -7.48 -22.83
CA SER A 449 8.03 -7.53 -22.39
C SER A 449 7.04 -7.00 -23.45
N GLY A 450 7.42 -7.08 -24.73
CA GLY A 450 6.65 -6.52 -25.85
C GLY A 450 5.31 -7.22 -26.08
N ARG A 451 4.44 -6.64 -26.92
CA ARG A 451 3.14 -7.23 -27.22
C ARG A 451 3.24 -8.50 -28.07
N ALA A 452 2.16 -9.29 -28.09
CA ALA A 452 1.97 -10.26 -29.15
C ALA A 452 1.71 -9.52 -30.47
N ILE A 453 2.27 -10.03 -31.57
CA ILE A 453 1.95 -9.58 -32.91
C ILE A 453 0.85 -10.48 -33.46
N GLU A 454 -0.10 -9.90 -34.19
CA GLU A 454 -1.18 -10.65 -34.83
C GLU A 454 -0.89 -10.83 -36.32
N PRO A 455 -1.31 -11.94 -36.95
CA PRO A 455 -1.07 -12.19 -38.39
C PRO A 455 -1.57 -11.07 -39.31
N ALA A 456 -2.70 -10.43 -38.95
CA ALA A 456 -3.27 -9.31 -39.70
C ALA A 456 -2.30 -8.11 -39.80
N PHE A 457 -1.46 -7.89 -38.78
CA PHE A 457 -0.43 -6.85 -38.82
C PHE A 457 0.61 -7.14 -39.90
N ILE A 458 1.12 -8.37 -39.97
CA ILE A 458 2.09 -8.78 -40.99
C ILE A 458 1.48 -8.67 -42.39
N HIS A 459 0.24 -9.13 -42.53
CA HIS A 459 -0.50 -9.06 -43.79
C HIS A 459 -0.58 -7.63 -44.32
N GLN A 460 -0.88 -6.67 -43.43
CA GLN A 460 -0.93 -5.26 -43.76
C GLN A 460 0.44 -4.72 -44.20
N ILE A 461 1.53 -5.08 -43.51
CA ILE A 461 2.88 -4.66 -43.90
C ILE A 461 3.26 -5.22 -45.27
N ARG A 462 2.95 -6.50 -45.57
CA ARG A 462 3.19 -7.08 -46.90
C ARG A 462 2.46 -6.31 -47.98
N LYS A 463 1.19 -5.98 -47.75
CA LYS A 463 0.39 -5.18 -48.69
C LYS A 463 1.02 -3.81 -48.95
N GLU A 464 1.45 -3.11 -47.91
CA GLU A 464 2.11 -1.80 -47.99
C GLU A 464 3.48 -1.84 -48.70
N THR A 465 4.11 -3.01 -48.77
CA THR A 465 5.46 -3.19 -49.29
C THR A 465 5.52 -4.10 -50.51
N THR A 466 4.38 -4.33 -51.18
CA THR A 466 4.24 -5.26 -52.32
C THR A 466 5.23 -4.95 -53.45
N ASP A 467 5.44 -3.68 -53.75
CA ASP A 467 6.31 -3.25 -54.87
C ASP A 467 7.78 -3.11 -54.46
N ARG A 468 8.13 -3.37 -53.19
CA ARG A 468 9.49 -3.19 -52.70
C ARG A 468 10.35 -4.40 -53.04
N VAL A 469 11.50 -4.13 -53.67
CA VAL A 469 12.49 -5.16 -54.05
C VAL A 469 13.85 -4.91 -53.40
N SER A 470 14.10 -3.70 -52.91
CA SER A 470 15.35 -3.32 -52.24
C SER A 470 15.31 -3.53 -50.73
N LEU A 471 16.48 -3.84 -50.17
CA LEU A 471 16.70 -3.87 -48.72
C LEU A 471 16.40 -2.49 -48.11
N TRP A 472 15.96 -2.45 -46.85
CA TRP A 472 15.81 -1.19 -46.12
C TRP A 472 17.17 -0.62 -45.70
N THR A 473 17.22 0.69 -45.50
CA THR A 473 18.27 1.38 -44.76
C THR A 473 17.70 1.98 -43.48
N ALA A 474 18.54 2.22 -42.47
CA ALA A 474 18.10 2.88 -41.24
C ALA A 474 17.49 4.27 -41.50
N ALA A 475 18.00 5.00 -42.51
CA ALA A 475 17.46 6.30 -42.91
C ALA A 475 16.03 6.18 -43.47
N GLU A 476 15.80 5.24 -44.40
CA GLU A 476 14.46 5.00 -44.94
C GLU A 476 13.47 4.58 -43.85
N LEU A 477 13.87 3.66 -42.96
CA LEU A 477 13.01 3.23 -41.85
C LEU A 477 12.68 4.39 -40.90
N ALA A 478 13.63 5.29 -40.66
CA ALA A 478 13.43 6.47 -39.83
C ALA A 478 12.50 7.52 -40.45
N GLU A 479 12.37 7.52 -41.78
CA GLU A 479 11.47 8.39 -42.55
C GLU A 479 10.06 7.82 -42.70
N LEU A 480 9.88 6.51 -42.48
CA LEU A 480 8.57 5.89 -42.52
C LEU A 480 7.64 6.55 -41.51
N GLU A 481 6.42 6.86 -41.95
CA GLU A 481 5.32 7.06 -41.03
C GLU A 481 5.04 5.71 -40.35
N ILE A 482 5.57 5.58 -39.14
CA ILE A 482 5.29 4.47 -38.27
C ILE A 482 3.84 4.60 -37.88
N ASN A 483 3.01 3.79 -38.51
CA ASN A 483 1.63 3.65 -38.12
C ASN A 483 1.59 2.83 -36.83
N THR A 484 1.92 3.47 -35.70
CA THR A 484 1.69 2.95 -34.34
C THR A 484 0.19 2.79 -34.03
N HIS A 485 -0.65 2.77 -35.08
CA HIS A 485 -2.03 3.24 -35.13
C HIS A 485 -2.21 4.77 -34.94
N TYR A 486 -1.10 5.54 -34.86
CA TYR A 486 -1.10 7.01 -34.83
C TYR A 486 -0.22 7.61 -35.94
N ARG A 487 -0.79 8.40 -36.84
CA ARG A 487 -0.04 9.27 -37.77
C ARG A 487 0.60 10.43 -37.00
N ARG A 488 1.52 11.20 -37.61
CA ARG A 488 1.88 12.54 -37.09
C ARG A 488 0.60 13.28 -36.78
N TYR A 489 0.48 13.68 -35.53
CA TYR A 489 -0.80 14.12 -35.00
C TYR A 489 -0.54 15.31 -34.10
N THR A 490 -1.18 16.42 -34.42
CA THR A 490 -1.36 17.51 -33.46
C THR A 490 -2.85 17.66 -33.25
N GLY A 491 -3.25 17.82 -31.99
CA GLY A 491 -4.65 18.03 -31.65
C GLY A 491 -4.76 18.78 -30.34
N THR A 492 -5.65 19.75 -30.31
CA THR A 492 -5.96 20.55 -29.12
C THR A 492 -7.35 20.21 -28.62
N TYR A 493 -7.48 19.94 -27.32
CA TYR A 493 -8.69 19.38 -26.69
C TYR A 493 -9.10 20.21 -25.46
N GLY A 494 -10.41 20.38 -25.27
CA GLY A 494 -11.01 21.06 -24.10
C GLY A 494 -11.67 22.40 -24.42
N GLY A 495 -11.43 23.43 -23.59
CA GLY A 495 -11.94 24.79 -23.79
C GLY A 495 -11.76 25.69 -22.56
N GLY A 496 -11.32 26.94 -22.76
CA GLY A 496 -11.05 27.89 -21.68
C GLY A 496 -9.69 27.66 -20.98
N PRO A 497 -9.56 27.81 -19.65
CA PRO A 497 -8.28 27.68 -18.93
C PRO A 497 -7.72 26.25 -18.89
N PHE A 498 -8.49 25.26 -19.32
CA PHE A 498 -8.10 23.84 -19.36
C PHE A 498 -8.00 23.37 -20.82
N THR A 499 -6.87 23.71 -21.45
CA THR A 499 -6.54 23.31 -22.83
C THR A 499 -5.39 22.31 -22.81
N LEU A 500 -5.59 21.15 -23.44
CA LEU A 500 -4.56 20.14 -23.63
C LEU A 500 -4.18 20.05 -25.10
N LYS A 501 -2.90 20.23 -25.39
CA LYS A 501 -2.33 20.01 -26.71
C LYS A 501 -1.54 18.73 -26.70
N PHE A 502 -1.88 17.81 -27.60
CA PHE A 502 -1.10 16.61 -27.84
C PHE A 502 -0.37 16.76 -29.16
N SER A 503 0.91 16.39 -29.17
CA SER A 503 1.70 16.32 -30.40
C SER A 503 2.45 14.99 -30.44
N TYR A 504 2.16 14.20 -31.46
CA TYR A 504 2.85 12.97 -31.80
C TYR A 504 3.75 13.22 -33.01
N ASP A 505 5.06 13.09 -32.82
CA ASP A 505 6.06 13.35 -33.85
C ASP A 505 6.37 12.12 -34.73
N GLY A 506 5.71 10.99 -34.46
CA GLY A 506 5.97 9.69 -35.09
C GLY A 506 6.84 8.75 -34.23
N ARG A 507 7.34 9.23 -33.09
CA ARG A 507 8.12 8.42 -32.12
C ARG A 507 7.61 8.58 -30.70
N ASN A 508 7.23 9.80 -30.33
CA ASN A 508 6.88 10.18 -28.97
C ASN A 508 5.55 10.93 -28.96
N LEU A 509 4.68 10.60 -28.00
CA LEU A 509 3.50 11.41 -27.71
C LEU A 509 3.87 12.43 -26.63
N MET A 510 3.68 13.71 -26.92
CA MET A 510 3.87 14.80 -25.96
C MET A 510 2.52 15.37 -25.57
N VAL A 511 2.37 15.68 -24.28
CA VAL A 511 1.26 16.50 -23.78
C VAL A 511 1.78 17.87 -23.37
N GLN A 512 1.01 18.91 -23.67
CA GLN A 512 1.26 20.28 -23.26
C GLN A 512 -0.02 20.91 -22.72
N SER A 513 0.06 21.49 -21.53
CA SER A 513 -0.96 22.35 -20.93
C SER A 513 -0.29 23.56 -20.28
N VAL A 514 -1.10 24.47 -19.71
CA VAL A 514 -0.59 25.58 -18.89
C VAL A 514 0.07 25.13 -17.58
N PHE A 515 -0.21 23.89 -17.12
CA PHE A 515 0.24 23.38 -15.82
C PHE A 515 1.35 22.33 -15.90
N PHE A 516 1.49 21.65 -17.04
CA PHE A 516 2.46 20.60 -17.24
C PHE A 516 2.72 20.33 -18.72
N ASN A 517 3.92 19.84 -19.01
CA ASN A 517 4.34 19.41 -20.33
C ASN A 517 5.29 18.21 -20.20
N GLY A 518 5.24 17.30 -21.17
CA GLY A 518 6.24 16.24 -21.27
C GLY A 518 5.76 15.00 -22.00
N LEU A 519 6.62 13.98 -21.96
CA LEU A 519 6.46 12.73 -22.68
C LEU A 519 5.36 11.88 -22.04
N MET A 520 4.44 11.40 -22.87
CA MET A 520 3.48 10.39 -22.48
C MET A 520 3.98 9.00 -22.85
N ARG A 521 3.62 8.03 -22.02
CA ARG A 521 3.83 6.61 -22.29
C ARG A 521 2.48 5.97 -22.59
N GLU A 522 2.45 5.09 -23.58
CA GLU A 522 1.27 4.29 -23.86
C GLU A 522 1.16 3.16 -22.83
N ASP A 523 -0.02 3.01 -22.24
CA ASP A 523 -0.35 1.91 -21.32
C ASP A 523 -1.03 0.76 -22.09
N LYS A 524 -1.99 1.12 -22.96
CA LYS A 524 -2.69 0.23 -23.90
C LYS A 524 -3.19 1.07 -25.08
N GLU A 525 -3.66 0.42 -26.15
CA GLU A 525 -4.16 1.11 -27.35
C GLU A 525 -5.13 2.24 -26.99
N ASP A 526 -4.84 3.44 -27.49
CA ASP A 526 -5.54 4.69 -27.24
C ASP A 526 -5.46 5.23 -25.80
N HIS A 527 -4.74 4.57 -24.88
CA HIS A 527 -4.53 5.02 -23.50
C HIS A 527 -3.09 5.41 -23.20
N PHE A 528 -2.91 6.63 -22.69
CA PHE A 528 -1.61 7.20 -22.39
C PHE A 528 -1.54 7.73 -20.96
N PHE A 529 -0.34 7.72 -20.37
CA PHE A 529 -0.09 8.28 -19.05
C PHE A 529 1.16 9.16 -19.01
N PHE A 530 1.11 10.18 -18.14
CA PHE A 530 2.21 11.08 -17.85
C PHE A 530 2.69 10.85 -16.41
N GLU A 531 3.83 10.17 -16.28
CA GLU A 531 4.40 9.69 -15.00
C GLU A 531 4.54 10.74 -13.90
N PRO A 532 4.98 11.99 -14.17
CA PRO A 532 5.19 12.96 -13.10
C PRO A 532 3.93 13.29 -12.28
N ARG A 533 2.73 12.92 -12.75
CA ARG A 533 1.45 13.23 -12.10
C ARG A 533 0.39 12.13 -12.16
N ASP A 534 0.76 10.90 -12.56
CA ASP A 534 -0.18 9.79 -12.86
C ASP A 534 -1.37 10.24 -13.74
N PHE A 535 -1.12 11.18 -14.66
CA PHE A 535 -2.14 11.80 -15.48
C PHE A 535 -2.46 10.90 -16.66
N LYS A 536 -3.67 10.30 -16.67
CA LYS A 536 -4.10 9.31 -17.66
C LYS A 536 -5.14 9.89 -18.62
N VAL A 537 -4.96 9.59 -19.89
CA VAL A 537 -5.85 10.00 -20.98
C VAL A 537 -6.16 8.85 -21.90
N GLU A 538 -7.33 8.90 -22.52
CA GLU A 538 -7.77 7.99 -23.57
C GLU A 538 -8.16 8.79 -24.81
N PHE A 539 -7.68 8.40 -25.98
CA PHE A 539 -8.07 8.97 -27.26
C PHE A 539 -9.37 8.32 -27.72
N VAL A 540 -10.42 9.13 -27.86
CA VAL A 540 -11.74 8.66 -28.31
C VAL A 540 -11.82 8.85 -29.82
N ARG A 541 -11.89 7.75 -30.57
CA ARG A 541 -11.98 7.77 -32.03
C ARG A 541 -13.43 7.79 -32.51
N GLY A 542 -13.70 8.51 -33.59
CA GLY A 542 -14.97 8.43 -34.31
C GLY A 542 -14.95 7.38 -35.42
N ASP A 543 -16.10 7.23 -36.08
CA ASP A 543 -16.31 6.27 -37.18
C ASP A 543 -15.39 6.53 -38.40
N ASP A 544 -14.81 7.73 -38.50
CA ASP A 544 -13.84 8.13 -39.52
C ASP A 544 -12.38 7.77 -39.17
N GLY A 545 -12.17 7.11 -38.02
CA GLY A 545 -10.86 6.67 -37.52
C GLY A 545 -10.03 7.80 -36.88
N LYS A 546 -10.55 9.03 -36.80
CA LYS A 546 -9.85 10.17 -36.19
C LYS A 546 -10.19 10.30 -34.70
N VAL A 547 -9.22 10.81 -33.93
CA VAL A 547 -9.40 11.13 -32.51
C VAL A 547 -10.26 12.39 -32.39
N ASN A 548 -11.52 12.24 -31.99
CA ASN A 548 -12.50 13.32 -31.91
C ASN A 548 -12.63 13.91 -30.50
N ALA A 549 -12.23 13.17 -29.47
CA ALA A 549 -12.16 13.64 -28.10
C ALA A 549 -11.02 12.97 -27.32
N VAL A 550 -10.68 13.52 -26.16
CA VAL A 550 -9.76 12.92 -25.19
C VAL A 550 -10.47 12.77 -23.86
N ARG A 551 -10.58 11.55 -23.35
CA ARG A 551 -11.17 11.26 -22.04
C ARG A 551 -10.07 11.31 -20.99
N VAL A 552 -10.23 12.16 -19.98
CA VAL A 552 -9.27 12.35 -18.88
C VAL A 552 -9.76 11.61 -17.65
N ALA A 553 -8.95 10.70 -17.12
CA ALA A 553 -9.30 9.86 -15.98
C ALA A 553 -9.09 10.58 -14.62
N VAL A 554 -9.73 11.74 -14.45
CA VAL A 554 -9.76 12.48 -13.18
C VAL A 554 -11.23 12.66 -12.79
N GLN A 555 -11.60 12.30 -11.55
CA GLN A 555 -12.92 12.57 -10.93
C GLN A 555 -14.14 12.39 -11.86
N GLY A 556 -14.41 11.16 -12.31
CA GLY A 556 -15.64 10.83 -13.02
C GLY A 556 -15.56 10.74 -14.56
N GLY A 557 -14.37 10.89 -15.15
CA GLY A 557 -14.14 10.61 -16.58
C GLY A 557 -14.68 11.71 -17.50
N ILE A 558 -13.97 12.84 -17.57
CA ILE A 558 -14.38 13.98 -18.40
C ILE A 558 -13.88 13.78 -19.83
N GLU A 559 -14.78 13.87 -20.81
CA GLU A 559 -14.43 13.91 -22.23
C GLU A 559 -14.21 15.35 -22.70
N LEU A 560 -13.02 15.61 -23.22
CA LEU A 560 -12.64 16.89 -23.78
C LEU A 560 -12.76 16.82 -25.31
N PRO A 561 -13.65 17.61 -25.94
CA PRO A 561 -13.79 17.58 -27.39
C PRO A 561 -12.57 18.18 -28.08
N ARG A 562 -12.28 17.73 -29.31
CA ARG A 562 -11.26 18.33 -30.19
C ARG A 562 -11.69 19.71 -30.63
N ILE A 563 -10.80 20.69 -30.54
CA ILE A 563 -11.07 22.10 -30.89
C ILE A 563 -10.28 22.54 -32.13
N SER A 564 -9.05 22.03 -32.32
CA SER A 564 -8.21 22.35 -33.49
C SER A 564 -7.12 21.31 -33.74
N ASP A 565 -6.52 21.37 -34.93
CA ASP A 565 -5.34 20.61 -35.35
C ASP A 565 -4.03 21.33 -35.00
#